data_AF-F2RMJ8-F1
#
_entry.id   AF-F2RMJ8-F1
#
_cell.length_a   1.000
_cell.length_b   1.000
_cell.length_c   1.000
_cell.angle_alpha   90.00
_cell.angle_beta   90.00
_cell.angle_gamma   90.00
#
_symmetry.space_group_name_H-M   'P 1'
#
loop_
_entity.id
_entity.type
_entity.pdbx_description
1 polymer ?
#
loop_
_entity_poly.entity_id
_entity_poly.type
_entity_poly.pdbx_seq_one_letter_code
_entity_poly.pdbx_strand_id
1 'polypeptide(L)'
;MRVLASVFTSQDYISDHLWKAETVSLFAVFWPTTLLLSKQQTNSINIYRQSSRTSSKSVNMFAARAFRSLPFKVHAAHGLPQRFSGQFGGQARMMASVVNGGPMSAKAPSAPSAIERATLTIRNGPIFHGKSFGAKTNISGEAVFTTSLVGYPESLSDPSYRGQILVFTQPLIGNYGIPSSERDEHGLLKYFESPSLQAVGVVVADAALKYSHWTAVESLSEWCIREGVPAISGVDTRQIVTYLREQGSSLARITVGEEYDADQDEAFIDPEQINLVRKVSTKSPFHVSAANSTSHVAVIDCGVKENILRSLVSRGASVTVFPYDYPVYKVAHHFDGVFISNGPGDPTHCSQTVHTLSKLMQNSQIPIMGICLGHQLLALAVGARTIKLKYGNRAHNIPALDLTTGRCHITSQNHGYAVDASTLPSDWKPYFVNLNDNSNEGMIHKTRPIFSTQFHPEAKGGPLDSSYLFDIYLDSVQKYKANQAIHQPGRDNRPSPLLADLLGNERVGVSIDRESHMTSAPEEPAQTLAAATA
;
A
#
# COMPACT_ATOMS: atom_id res chain seq x y z
N MET A 1 9.36 16.76 -45.00
CA MET A 1 9.94 18.02 -44.47
C MET A 1 10.75 17.67 -43.24
N ARG A 2 12.08 17.61 -43.37
CA ARG A 2 13.04 17.37 -42.27
C ARG A 2 13.35 18.70 -41.59
N VAL A 3 13.41 18.74 -40.27
CA VAL A 3 14.23 19.70 -39.53
C VAL A 3 15.02 18.93 -38.47
N LEU A 4 16.34 19.12 -38.52
CA LEU A 4 17.40 18.50 -37.74
C LEU A 4 17.81 19.41 -36.58
N ALA A 5 18.18 18.76 -35.47
CA ALA A 5 19.34 19.00 -34.58
C ALA A 5 19.57 20.38 -33.91
N SER A 6 19.81 20.37 -32.60
CA SER A 6 21.18 20.60 -32.06
C SER A 6 21.31 20.20 -30.59
N VAL A 7 22.36 19.43 -30.34
CA VAL A 7 22.97 19.05 -29.05
C VAL A 7 23.84 20.20 -28.54
N PHE A 8 23.89 20.42 -27.23
CA PHE A 8 25.00 21.16 -26.59
C PHE A 8 25.49 20.41 -25.35
N THR A 9 26.73 19.93 -25.45
CA THR A 9 27.62 19.54 -24.35
C THR A 9 28.78 20.54 -24.36
N SER A 10 29.19 21.05 -23.20
CA SER A 10 30.52 21.65 -23.05
C SER A 10 31.04 21.41 -21.64
N GLN A 11 32.19 20.73 -21.62
CA GLN A 11 33.08 20.48 -20.50
C GLN A 11 34.19 21.54 -20.49
N ASP A 12 34.75 21.77 -19.30
CA ASP A 12 36.08 22.29 -18.98
C ASP A 12 36.43 23.78 -19.19
N TYR A 13 36.67 24.46 -18.06
CA TYR A 13 37.80 25.39 -17.88
C TYR A 13 38.34 25.32 -16.44
N ILE A 14 39.63 25.00 -16.33
CA ILE A 14 40.47 25.00 -15.13
C ILE A 14 41.20 26.35 -15.03
N SER A 15 41.28 26.95 -13.83
CA SER A 15 42.51 27.58 -13.30
C SER A 15 42.33 28.06 -11.85
N ASP A 16 43.07 27.39 -10.95
CA ASP A 16 43.88 27.89 -9.84
C ASP A 16 43.52 29.20 -9.09
N HIS A 17 43.33 29.08 -7.77
CA HIS A 17 44.21 29.78 -6.82
C HIS A 17 44.25 29.08 -5.44
N LEU A 18 45.50 28.86 -5.00
CA LEU A 18 45.97 28.36 -3.72
C LEU A 18 45.71 29.34 -2.56
N TRP A 19 45.45 28.82 -1.36
CA TRP A 19 46.17 29.21 -0.13
C TRP A 19 46.14 28.06 0.88
N LYS A 20 47.33 27.59 1.24
CA LYS A 20 47.63 26.67 2.35
C LYS A 20 47.82 27.47 3.64
N ALA A 21 47.46 26.90 4.78
CA ALA A 21 48.24 27.00 6.02
C ALA A 21 47.84 25.86 6.99
N GLU A 22 48.76 24.91 7.17
CA GLU A 22 48.91 24.08 8.38
C GLU A 22 49.49 25.00 9.50
N THR A 23 49.49 24.75 10.82
CA THR A 23 49.89 23.55 11.58
C THR A 23 49.75 23.84 13.11
N VAL A 24 49.49 22.77 13.89
CA VAL A 24 50.07 22.39 15.22
C VAL A 24 49.49 22.89 16.57
N SER A 25 49.29 21.86 17.42
CA SER A 25 48.89 21.70 18.82
C SER A 25 49.75 22.37 19.92
N LEU A 26 49.20 22.58 21.14
CA LEU A 26 49.48 21.83 22.40
C LEU A 26 48.79 22.44 23.66
N PHE A 27 48.17 21.56 24.47
CA PHE A 27 47.97 21.51 25.94
C PHE A 27 47.83 22.79 26.82
N ALA A 28 46.78 22.82 27.66
CA ALA A 28 46.89 22.73 29.14
C ALA A 28 45.53 22.88 29.90
N VAL A 29 45.19 21.82 30.65
CA VAL A 29 44.54 21.71 31.98
C VAL A 29 44.20 23.02 32.72
N PHE A 30 42.95 23.16 33.24
CA PHE A 30 42.66 23.59 34.63
C PHE A 30 41.18 23.31 35.03
N TRP A 31 41.02 22.71 36.20
CA TRP A 31 39.77 22.48 36.95
C TRP A 31 39.42 23.74 37.79
N PRO A 32 38.19 23.89 38.31
CA PRO A 32 38.05 23.72 39.76
C PRO A 32 36.73 23.06 40.22
N THR A 33 36.88 22.12 41.15
CA THR A 33 35.89 21.66 42.14
C THR A 33 35.67 22.73 43.21
N THR A 34 34.42 22.99 43.64
CA THR A 34 34.07 23.04 45.09
C THR A 34 32.56 22.93 45.36
N LEU A 35 32.26 21.92 46.19
CA LEU A 35 31.20 21.65 47.19
C LEU A 35 29.84 22.37 47.26
N LEU A 36 28.84 21.48 47.39
CA LEU A 36 27.61 21.48 48.20
C LEU A 36 27.55 22.40 49.44
N LEU A 37 26.36 22.99 49.67
CA LEU A 37 25.60 22.83 50.93
C LEU A 37 24.12 23.23 50.77
N SER A 38 23.30 22.62 51.62
CA SER A 38 21.85 22.45 51.56
C SER A 38 21.03 23.72 51.79
N LYS A 39 19.78 23.69 51.31
CA LYS A 39 18.60 24.12 52.09
C LYS A 39 17.30 23.58 51.49
N GLN A 40 16.58 22.81 52.30
CA GLN A 40 15.17 22.49 52.12
C GLN A 40 14.35 23.79 52.10
N GLN A 41 13.39 23.89 51.19
CA GLN A 41 12.11 24.51 51.54
C GLN A 41 11.00 24.02 50.60
N THR A 42 10.03 23.39 51.24
CA THR A 42 8.69 23.07 50.77
C THR A 42 7.98 24.29 50.17
N ASN A 43 7.21 24.09 49.11
CA ASN A 43 5.89 24.74 48.98
C ASN A 43 4.99 24.00 48.00
N SER A 44 3.97 23.38 48.56
CA SER A 44 2.75 22.92 47.92
C SER A 44 1.87 24.11 47.57
N ILE A 45 1.29 24.18 46.37
CA ILE A 45 0.14 25.05 46.09
C ILE A 45 -0.94 24.25 45.36
N ASN A 46 -2.11 24.26 46.01
CA ASN A 46 -3.37 23.62 45.65
C ASN A 46 -3.96 24.14 44.33
N ILE A 47 -4.53 23.22 43.56
CA ILE A 47 -5.45 23.51 42.46
C ILE A 47 -6.85 23.67 43.07
N TYR A 48 -7.38 24.90 43.04
CA TYR A 48 -8.79 25.17 43.35
C TYR A 48 -9.61 25.06 42.06
N ARG A 49 -10.59 24.15 42.09
CA ARG A 49 -11.67 24.00 41.12
C ARG A 49 -12.90 24.68 41.71
N GLN A 50 -13.49 25.67 41.04
CA GLN A 50 -14.87 26.05 41.31
C GLN A 50 -15.57 26.73 40.13
N SER A 51 -16.84 26.35 40.00
CA SER A 51 -17.85 26.69 39.02
C SER A 51 -18.58 28.01 39.31
N SER A 52 -19.15 28.65 38.29
CA SER A 52 -20.52 29.25 38.24
C SER A 52 -20.62 30.09 36.96
N ARG A 53 -21.57 29.90 36.02
CA ARG A 53 -23.02 30.19 35.99
C ARG A 53 -23.40 31.65 36.28
N THR A 54 -23.97 32.31 35.27
CA THR A 54 -25.09 33.31 35.21
C THR A 54 -24.78 34.33 34.09
N SER A 55 -25.52 34.44 32.98
CA SER A 55 -26.91 34.84 32.68
C SER A 55 -27.09 36.33 32.32
N SER A 56 -27.67 36.55 31.12
CA SER A 56 -28.57 37.65 30.72
C SER A 56 -27.97 39.02 30.33
N LYS A 57 -28.15 39.44 29.06
CA LYS A 57 -29.19 40.40 28.64
C LYS A 57 -29.08 40.81 27.15
N SER A 58 -30.15 40.52 26.41
CA SER A 58 -30.90 41.32 25.41
C SER A 58 -30.23 42.21 24.35
N VAL A 59 -30.55 41.88 23.08
CA VAL A 59 -31.18 42.71 22.02
C VAL A 59 -30.49 44.03 21.58
N ASN A 60 -29.99 44.06 20.33
CA ASN A 60 -30.55 44.97 19.32
C ASN A 60 -30.16 44.63 17.87
N MET A 61 -31.19 44.72 17.03
CA MET A 61 -31.29 44.71 15.57
C MET A 61 -30.32 45.72 14.90
N PHE A 62 -29.67 45.37 13.78
CA PHE A 62 -29.44 46.31 12.67
C PHE A 62 -29.17 45.61 11.32
N ALA A 63 -30.13 45.80 10.42
CA ALA A 63 -30.05 46.00 8.97
C ALA A 63 -29.02 45.21 8.11
N ALA A 64 -29.56 44.26 7.34
CA ALA A 64 -28.96 43.74 6.12
C ALA A 64 -29.04 44.78 4.99
N ARG A 65 -27.90 45.08 4.34
CA ARG A 65 -27.83 45.89 3.12
C ARG A 65 -27.59 44.97 1.92
N ALA A 66 -28.64 44.79 1.13
CA ALA A 66 -28.60 44.11 -0.17
C ALA A 66 -27.94 45.01 -1.23
N PHE A 67 -26.96 44.48 -1.95
CA PHE A 67 -26.40 45.09 -3.16
C PHE A 67 -27.24 44.70 -4.38
N ARG A 68 -27.73 45.71 -5.10
CA ARG A 68 -28.41 45.59 -6.39
C ARG A 68 -27.38 45.37 -7.52
N SER A 69 -27.62 44.37 -8.36
CA SER A 69 -26.96 44.21 -9.66
C SER A 69 -27.79 44.88 -10.77
N LEU A 70 -27.10 45.61 -11.65
CA LEU A 70 -27.63 46.27 -12.85
C LEU A 70 -27.66 45.28 -14.03
N PRO A 71 -28.65 45.32 -14.93
CA PRO A 71 -28.70 44.44 -16.10
C PRO A 71 -27.97 45.07 -17.30
N PHE A 72 -27.12 44.28 -17.95
CA PHE A 72 -26.52 44.62 -19.25
C PHE A 72 -27.51 44.32 -20.39
N LYS A 73 -27.74 45.32 -21.25
CA LYS A 73 -28.50 45.20 -22.51
C LYS A 73 -27.59 44.67 -23.62
N VAL A 74 -28.06 43.68 -24.37
CA VAL A 74 -27.47 43.24 -25.65
C VAL A 74 -28.25 43.89 -26.79
N HIS A 75 -27.56 44.58 -27.70
CA HIS A 75 -28.10 45.04 -28.98
C HIS A 75 -27.80 44.02 -30.07
N ALA A 76 -28.84 43.62 -30.80
CA ALA A 76 -28.74 42.87 -32.05
C ALA A 76 -28.53 43.85 -33.22
N ALA A 77 -27.64 43.51 -34.15
CA ALA A 77 -27.56 44.15 -35.46
C ALA A 77 -27.29 43.08 -36.54
N HIS A 78 -28.09 43.16 -37.60
CA HIS A 78 -28.07 42.32 -38.79
C HIS A 78 -26.86 42.59 -39.70
N GLY A 79 -26.42 41.55 -40.41
CA GLY A 79 -25.55 41.65 -41.59
C GLY A 79 -25.32 40.30 -42.26
N LEU A 80 -26.04 40.03 -43.34
CA LEU A 80 -25.75 38.96 -44.34
C LEU A 80 -24.54 39.39 -45.21
N PRO A 81 -23.76 38.46 -45.79
CA PRO A 81 -24.08 38.05 -47.18
C PRO A 81 -23.71 36.60 -47.62
N GLN A 82 -24.51 36.16 -48.60
CA GLN A 82 -24.22 35.41 -49.83
C GLN A 82 -23.81 33.92 -49.85
N ARG A 83 -24.57 33.22 -50.70
CA ARG A 83 -24.44 31.84 -51.20
C ARG A 83 -23.35 31.74 -52.28
N PHE A 84 -22.65 30.62 -52.31
CA PHE A 84 -22.06 30.04 -53.52
C PHE A 84 -22.63 28.63 -53.73
N SER A 85 -23.09 28.38 -54.95
CA SER A 85 -23.69 27.14 -55.44
C SER A 85 -22.67 26.35 -56.26
N GLY A 86 -22.60 25.03 -56.06
CA GLY A 86 -21.94 24.07 -56.95
C GLY A 86 -22.75 22.78 -57.04
N GLN A 87 -23.32 22.52 -58.22
CA GLN A 87 -24.03 21.30 -58.61
C GLN A 87 -23.06 20.16 -58.92
N PHE A 88 -23.50 18.91 -58.71
CA PHE A 88 -23.42 17.72 -59.60
C PHE A 88 -24.14 16.61 -58.81
N GLY A 89 -25.09 15.81 -59.31
CA GLY A 89 -25.45 15.35 -60.65
C GLY A 89 -25.81 13.87 -60.46
N GLY A 90 -27.10 13.52 -60.40
CA GLY A 90 -27.55 12.15 -60.20
C GLY A 90 -27.70 11.39 -61.51
N GLN A 91 -27.32 10.11 -61.54
CA GLN A 91 -27.94 9.09 -62.38
C GLN A 91 -27.65 7.68 -61.85
N ALA A 92 -28.70 6.86 -61.83
CA ALA A 92 -28.74 5.49 -61.36
C ALA A 92 -28.15 4.48 -62.37
N ARG A 93 -27.61 3.37 -61.87
CA ARG A 93 -27.58 2.08 -62.59
C ARG A 93 -27.90 0.92 -61.65
N MET A 94 -28.76 0.02 -62.13
CA MET A 94 -29.20 -1.20 -61.46
C MET A 94 -28.13 -2.30 -61.49
N MET A 95 -28.13 -3.06 -60.39
CA MET A 95 -27.95 -4.50 -60.19
C MET A 95 -26.89 -5.28 -60.99
N ALA A 96 -25.91 -5.80 -60.25
CA ALA A 96 -25.27 -7.08 -60.54
C ALA A 96 -25.45 -7.99 -59.30
N SER A 97 -26.13 -9.12 -59.51
CA SER A 97 -26.35 -10.19 -58.55
C SER A 97 -25.09 -11.04 -58.37
N VAL A 98 -24.63 -11.25 -57.13
CA VAL A 98 -23.71 -12.35 -56.78
C VAL A 98 -24.13 -12.98 -55.45
N VAL A 99 -24.72 -14.17 -55.59
CA VAL A 99 -24.61 -15.41 -54.81
C VAL A 99 -24.34 -15.34 -53.29
N ASN A 100 -25.27 -15.98 -52.56
CA ASN A 100 -25.23 -16.34 -51.14
C ASN A 100 -23.87 -16.88 -50.66
N GLY A 101 -23.25 -16.14 -49.75
CA GLY A 101 -22.30 -16.64 -48.76
C GLY A 101 -22.61 -15.94 -47.45
N GLY A 102 -23.27 -16.63 -46.52
CA GLY A 102 -23.74 -16.04 -45.27
C GLY A 102 -22.58 -15.58 -44.37
N PRO A 103 -22.59 -14.35 -43.85
CA PRO A 103 -21.80 -14.01 -42.70
C PRO A 103 -22.57 -14.40 -41.43
N MET A 104 -21.90 -15.09 -40.52
CA MET A 104 -22.38 -15.29 -39.15
C MET A 104 -22.81 -13.93 -38.60
N SER A 105 -24.07 -13.85 -38.16
CA SER A 105 -24.62 -12.67 -37.48
C SER A 105 -23.74 -12.38 -36.26
N ALA A 106 -22.87 -11.37 -36.37
CA ALA A 106 -22.30 -10.73 -35.19
C ALA A 106 -23.50 -10.24 -34.37
N LYS A 107 -23.71 -10.83 -33.19
CA LYS A 107 -24.71 -10.35 -32.23
C LYS A 107 -24.48 -8.86 -32.05
N ALA A 108 -25.50 -8.06 -32.35
CA ALA A 108 -25.55 -6.67 -31.95
C ALA A 108 -25.25 -6.58 -30.45
N PRO A 109 -24.60 -5.50 -29.96
CA PRO A 109 -24.35 -5.33 -28.54
C PRO A 109 -25.69 -5.45 -27.83
N SER A 110 -25.80 -6.38 -26.89
CA SER A 110 -26.94 -6.45 -25.98
C SER A 110 -27.12 -5.07 -25.34
N ALA A 111 -28.38 -4.64 -25.20
CA ALA A 111 -28.74 -3.44 -24.45
C ALA A 111 -27.96 -3.37 -23.11
N PRO A 112 -27.61 -2.16 -22.62
CA PRO A 112 -26.90 -2.04 -21.35
C PRO A 112 -27.65 -2.81 -20.28
N SER A 113 -26.97 -3.82 -19.72
CA SER A 113 -27.43 -4.60 -18.58
C SER A 113 -28.10 -3.67 -17.57
N ALA A 114 -29.32 -3.97 -17.15
CA ALA A 114 -29.98 -3.22 -16.09
C ALA A 114 -29.00 -3.07 -14.92
N ILE A 115 -28.88 -1.85 -14.40
CA ILE A 115 -28.00 -1.60 -13.25
C ILE A 115 -28.58 -2.33 -12.05
N GLU A 116 -27.95 -3.43 -11.66
CA GLU A 116 -28.42 -4.27 -10.56
C GLU A 116 -28.27 -3.53 -9.23
N ARG A 117 -29.19 -3.82 -8.30
CA ARG A 117 -29.11 -3.31 -6.94
C ARG A 117 -27.93 -3.98 -6.22
N ALA A 118 -27.24 -3.22 -5.39
CA ALA A 118 -26.25 -3.74 -4.47
C ALA A 118 -26.47 -3.15 -3.08
N THR A 119 -26.20 -3.93 -2.04
CA THR A 119 -26.37 -3.52 -0.65
C THR A 119 -25.09 -3.81 0.12
N LEU A 120 -24.58 -2.83 0.86
CA LEU A 120 -23.52 -2.98 1.85
C LEU A 120 -24.13 -3.05 3.24
N THR A 121 -24.00 -4.19 3.91
CA THR A 121 -24.48 -4.39 5.28
C THR A 121 -23.30 -4.47 6.23
N ILE A 122 -23.23 -3.57 7.21
CA ILE A 122 -22.24 -3.64 8.29
C ILE A 122 -22.83 -4.45 9.45
N ARG A 123 -22.07 -5.41 9.99
CA ARG A 123 -22.50 -6.25 11.12
C ARG A 123 -22.88 -5.38 12.31
N ASN A 124 -24.12 -5.54 12.80
CA ASN A 124 -24.70 -4.72 13.88
C ASN A 124 -24.71 -3.21 13.59
N GLY A 125 -24.67 -2.83 12.31
CA GLY A 125 -24.54 -1.46 11.85
C GLY A 125 -25.57 -1.06 10.79
N PRO A 126 -25.38 0.12 10.19
CA PRO A 126 -26.24 0.60 9.12
C PRO A 126 -26.13 -0.23 7.84
N ILE A 127 -27.19 -0.17 7.04
CA ILE A 127 -27.28 -0.78 5.71
C ILE A 127 -27.27 0.35 4.67
N PHE A 128 -26.47 0.18 3.62
CA PHE A 128 -26.34 1.16 2.54
C PHE A 128 -26.75 0.53 1.22
N HIS A 129 -27.69 1.17 0.53
CA HIS A 129 -28.18 0.71 -0.76
C HIS A 129 -27.54 1.52 -1.89
N GLY A 130 -27.10 0.82 -2.92
CA GLY A 130 -26.46 1.40 -4.08
C GLY A 130 -26.70 0.56 -5.33
N LYS A 131 -25.80 0.72 -6.27
CA LYS A 131 -25.83 0.11 -7.60
C LYS A 131 -24.59 -0.72 -7.80
N SER A 132 -24.76 -1.96 -8.26
CA SER A 132 -23.64 -2.80 -8.64
C SER A 132 -22.96 -2.25 -9.89
N PHE A 133 -21.63 -2.25 -9.88
CA PHE A 133 -20.81 -2.02 -11.07
C PHE A 133 -19.64 -3.01 -11.18
N GLY A 134 -19.57 -4.00 -10.29
CA GLY A 134 -18.54 -5.04 -10.28
C GLY A 134 -19.11 -6.41 -10.62
N ALA A 135 -18.43 -7.47 -10.15
CA ALA A 135 -18.89 -8.83 -10.32
C ALA A 135 -20.23 -9.09 -9.59
N LYS A 136 -21.02 -10.04 -10.14
CA LYS A 136 -22.31 -10.47 -9.59
C LYS A 136 -22.12 -11.57 -8.55
N THR A 137 -21.41 -11.24 -7.49
CA THR A 137 -21.07 -12.17 -6.40
C THR A 137 -21.34 -11.51 -5.05
N ASN A 138 -21.69 -12.33 -4.07
CA ASN A 138 -21.78 -11.88 -2.68
C ASN A 138 -20.43 -12.11 -2.01
N ILE A 139 -20.05 -11.21 -1.11
CA ILE A 139 -18.78 -11.33 -0.39
C ILE A 139 -18.90 -10.77 1.02
N SER A 140 -18.13 -11.34 1.94
CA SER A 140 -17.95 -10.84 3.30
C SER A 140 -16.47 -10.49 3.53
N GLY A 141 -16.23 -9.47 4.36
CA GLY A 141 -14.88 -9.06 4.73
C GLY A 141 -14.88 -7.95 5.78
N GLU A 142 -13.70 -7.47 6.15
CA GLU A 142 -13.57 -6.30 7.03
C GLU A 142 -13.75 -5.02 6.20
N ALA A 143 -14.79 -4.23 6.50
CA ALA A 143 -14.95 -2.89 5.91
C ALA A 143 -13.92 -1.93 6.49
N VAL A 144 -13.12 -1.37 5.60
CA VAL A 144 -12.08 -0.38 5.90
C VAL A 144 -12.25 0.79 4.95
N PHE A 145 -11.64 1.93 5.27
CA PHE A 145 -11.65 3.07 4.38
C PHE A 145 -10.24 3.58 4.10
N THR A 146 -10.08 4.24 2.96
CA THR A 146 -8.85 4.96 2.61
C THR A 146 -9.16 6.42 2.30
N THR A 147 -8.30 7.32 2.79
CA THR A 147 -8.39 8.76 2.48
C THR A 147 -7.58 9.16 1.24
N SER A 148 -6.96 8.19 0.57
CA SER A 148 -6.19 8.42 -0.66
C SER A 148 -7.07 8.98 -1.77
N LEU A 149 -6.65 10.09 -2.36
CA LEU A 149 -7.37 10.78 -3.43
C LEU A 149 -7.07 10.21 -4.82
N VAL A 150 -5.89 9.59 -4.97
CA VAL A 150 -5.37 9.03 -6.22
C VAL A 150 -4.69 7.69 -5.94
N GLY A 151 -4.41 6.93 -6.99
CA GLY A 151 -3.77 5.62 -6.91
C GLY A 151 -4.74 4.50 -6.52
N TYR A 152 -5.98 4.51 -7.03
CA TYR A 152 -6.93 3.41 -6.78
C TYR A 152 -6.49 2.08 -7.43
N PRO A 153 -5.85 2.00 -8.62
CA PRO A 153 -5.34 0.73 -9.14
C PRO A 153 -4.25 0.14 -8.26
N GLU A 154 -3.32 0.98 -7.79
CA GLU A 154 -2.25 0.59 -6.88
C GLU A 154 -2.82 0.15 -5.53
N SER A 155 -3.76 0.91 -4.97
CA SER A 155 -4.42 0.55 -3.71
C SER A 155 -5.18 -0.78 -3.83
N LEU A 156 -5.94 -0.98 -4.92
CA LEU A 156 -6.73 -2.20 -5.09
C LEU A 156 -5.87 -3.44 -5.39
N SER A 157 -4.64 -3.26 -5.89
CA SER A 157 -3.68 -4.35 -6.10
C SER A 157 -2.69 -4.53 -4.94
N ASP A 158 -2.80 -3.76 -3.85
CA ASP A 158 -1.96 -3.92 -2.66
C ASP A 158 -2.38 -5.15 -1.83
N PRO A 159 -1.50 -6.16 -1.65
CA PRO A 159 -1.81 -7.38 -0.89
C PRO A 159 -2.25 -7.13 0.55
N SER A 160 -1.93 -5.98 1.15
CA SER A 160 -2.38 -5.61 2.49
C SER A 160 -3.90 -5.46 2.62
N TYR A 161 -4.64 -5.28 1.51
CA TYR A 161 -6.12 -5.25 1.51
C TYR A 161 -6.79 -6.63 1.36
N ARG A 162 -6.03 -7.73 1.35
CA ARG A 162 -6.61 -9.08 1.25
C ARG A 162 -7.68 -9.29 2.34
N GLY A 163 -8.87 -9.73 1.95
CA GLY A 163 -10.00 -9.95 2.87
C GLY A 163 -10.76 -8.69 3.29
N GLN A 164 -10.39 -7.51 2.79
CA GLN A 164 -11.01 -6.24 3.17
C GLN A 164 -11.92 -5.69 2.06
N ILE A 165 -13.02 -5.07 2.45
CA ILE A 165 -13.90 -4.28 1.59
C ILE A 165 -13.43 -2.82 1.69
N LEU A 166 -12.95 -2.27 0.58
CA LEU A 166 -12.32 -0.95 0.55
C LEU A 166 -13.33 0.15 0.21
N VAL A 167 -13.53 1.06 1.16
CA VAL A 167 -14.37 2.27 1.01
C VAL A 167 -13.50 3.47 0.68
N PHE A 168 -13.71 4.07 -0.49
CA PHE A 168 -12.99 5.27 -0.90
C PHE A 168 -13.68 6.53 -0.36
N THR A 169 -12.93 7.40 0.31
CA THR A 169 -13.46 8.73 0.68
C THR A 169 -13.51 9.68 -0.50
N GLN A 170 -12.64 9.50 -1.50
CA GLN A 170 -12.69 10.26 -2.73
C GLN A 170 -13.99 9.92 -3.47
N PRO A 171 -14.87 10.89 -3.73
CA PRO A 171 -16.21 10.58 -4.22
C PRO A 171 -16.23 10.09 -5.67
N LEU A 172 -15.26 10.51 -6.49
CA LEU A 172 -15.18 10.19 -7.91
C LEU A 172 -14.05 9.18 -8.15
N ILE A 173 -14.39 7.93 -8.45
CA ILE A 173 -13.44 6.82 -8.63
C ILE A 173 -13.63 6.16 -10.00
N GLY A 174 -12.54 5.74 -10.63
CA GLY A 174 -12.54 5.11 -11.97
C GLY A 174 -12.27 6.06 -13.14
N ASN A 175 -12.10 7.36 -12.88
CA ASN A 175 -11.95 8.41 -13.88
C ASN A 175 -10.74 8.24 -14.82
N TYR A 176 -9.64 7.65 -14.35
CA TYR A 176 -8.47 7.35 -15.17
C TYR A 176 -8.35 5.87 -15.58
N GLY A 177 -9.44 5.10 -15.45
CA GLY A 177 -9.51 3.70 -15.89
C GLY A 177 -8.50 2.81 -15.16
N ILE A 178 -8.19 1.68 -15.77
CA ILE A 178 -7.22 0.69 -15.31
C ILE A 178 -6.12 0.54 -16.37
N PRO A 179 -4.84 0.61 -15.98
CA PRO A 179 -3.73 0.51 -16.91
C PRO A 179 -3.48 -0.94 -17.36
N SER A 180 -2.71 -1.11 -18.43
CA SER A 180 -2.30 -2.44 -18.89
C SER A 180 -1.34 -3.13 -17.91
N SER A 181 -1.25 -4.46 -17.98
CA SER A 181 -0.28 -5.28 -17.22
C SER A 181 1.15 -5.21 -17.80
N GLU A 182 1.54 -4.05 -18.34
CA GLU A 182 2.91 -3.80 -18.82
C GLU A 182 3.92 -4.06 -17.70
N ARG A 183 5.04 -4.69 -18.05
CA ARG A 183 6.16 -4.93 -17.14
C ARG A 183 7.27 -3.91 -17.39
N ASP A 184 7.96 -3.52 -16.33
CA ASP A 184 9.12 -2.64 -16.40
C ASP A 184 10.40 -3.39 -16.80
N GLU A 185 11.54 -2.68 -16.85
CA GLU A 185 12.84 -3.24 -17.21
C GLU A 185 13.33 -4.36 -16.28
N HIS A 186 12.72 -4.53 -15.10
CA HIS A 186 13.03 -5.59 -14.14
C HIS A 186 12.05 -6.77 -14.24
N GLY A 187 11.09 -6.73 -15.16
CA GLY A 187 10.05 -7.74 -15.30
C GLY A 187 8.94 -7.62 -14.26
N LEU A 188 8.88 -6.53 -13.49
CA LEU A 188 7.85 -6.29 -12.47
C LEU A 188 6.66 -5.55 -13.08
N LEU A 189 5.45 -5.73 -12.53
CA LEU A 189 4.27 -5.00 -13.02
C LEU A 189 4.44 -3.50 -12.80
N LYS A 190 4.42 -2.74 -13.90
CA LYS A 190 4.77 -1.30 -13.90
C LYS A 190 3.75 -0.44 -13.16
N TYR A 191 2.48 -0.81 -13.25
CA TYR A 191 1.34 -0.01 -12.79
C TYR A 191 0.54 -0.64 -11.65
N PHE A 192 0.88 -1.85 -11.23
CA PHE A 192 0.18 -2.59 -10.17
C PHE A 192 1.16 -2.98 -9.08
N GLU A 193 0.64 -3.15 -7.87
CA GLU A 193 1.44 -3.55 -6.72
C GLU A 193 1.39 -5.07 -6.47
N SER A 194 0.52 -5.78 -7.17
CA SER A 194 0.52 -7.23 -7.33
C SER A 194 -0.30 -7.67 -8.56
N PRO A 195 -0.24 -8.94 -9.00
CA PRO A 195 -0.89 -9.40 -10.23
C PRO A 195 -2.42 -9.40 -10.25
N SER A 196 -3.08 -9.22 -9.11
CA SER A 196 -4.54 -9.34 -9.02
C SER A 196 -5.12 -8.31 -8.06
N LEU A 197 -6.43 -8.09 -8.17
CA LEU A 197 -7.18 -7.24 -7.25
C LEU A 197 -7.25 -7.94 -5.87
N GLN A 198 -6.75 -7.27 -4.84
CA GLN A 198 -6.54 -7.84 -3.50
C GLN A 198 -7.70 -7.55 -2.55
N ALA A 199 -8.29 -6.37 -2.64
CA ALA A 199 -9.53 -6.04 -1.94
C ALA A 199 -10.66 -6.96 -2.39
N VAL A 200 -11.46 -7.46 -1.45
CA VAL A 200 -12.56 -8.40 -1.79
C VAL A 200 -13.84 -7.68 -2.19
N GLY A 201 -13.91 -6.36 -2.00
CA GLY A 201 -15.03 -5.54 -2.44
C GLY A 201 -14.65 -4.07 -2.53
N VAL A 202 -15.35 -3.33 -3.40
CA VAL A 202 -15.07 -1.91 -3.66
C VAL A 202 -16.33 -1.07 -3.41
N VAL A 203 -16.20 -0.01 -2.62
CA VAL A 203 -17.31 0.87 -2.24
C VAL A 203 -16.96 2.32 -2.59
N VAL A 204 -17.76 2.95 -3.45
CA VAL A 204 -17.53 4.31 -3.95
C VAL A 204 -18.81 5.13 -3.92
N ALA A 205 -18.68 6.47 -3.86
CA ALA A 205 -19.83 7.35 -3.97
C ALA A 205 -20.34 7.44 -5.42
N ASP A 206 -19.44 7.70 -6.37
CA ASP A 206 -19.75 7.78 -7.79
C ASP A 206 -18.65 7.07 -8.60
N ALA A 207 -19.07 6.07 -9.39
CA ALA A 207 -18.19 5.30 -10.25
C ALA A 207 -18.21 5.91 -11.65
N ALA A 208 -17.05 6.27 -12.17
CA ALA A 208 -16.93 6.83 -13.52
C ALA A 208 -17.36 5.79 -14.58
N LEU A 209 -18.44 6.08 -15.29
CA LEU A 209 -18.93 5.24 -16.41
C LEU A 209 -18.02 5.28 -17.64
N LYS A 210 -17.25 6.36 -17.77
CA LYS A 210 -16.25 6.53 -18.83
C LYS A 210 -14.94 6.96 -18.18
N TYR A 211 -13.85 6.37 -18.62
CA TYR A 211 -12.51 6.74 -18.21
C TYR A 211 -11.79 7.53 -19.30
N SER A 212 -10.80 8.31 -18.90
CA SER A 212 -9.91 9.02 -19.82
C SER A 212 -8.53 9.19 -19.21
N HIS A 213 -7.59 8.34 -19.63
CA HIS A 213 -6.17 8.46 -19.31
C HIS A 213 -5.35 7.71 -20.36
N TRP A 214 -4.17 8.20 -20.71
CA TRP A 214 -3.37 7.67 -21.82
C TRP A 214 -2.85 6.23 -21.58
N THR A 215 -2.76 5.80 -20.32
CA THR A 215 -2.40 4.42 -19.96
C THR A 215 -3.60 3.48 -19.85
N ALA A 216 -4.82 4.00 -19.84
CA ALA A 216 -6.00 3.20 -19.53
C ALA A 216 -6.38 2.28 -20.70
N VAL A 217 -6.63 1.00 -20.39
CA VAL A 217 -7.05 -0.02 -21.37
C VAL A 217 -8.40 -0.64 -21.05
N GLU A 218 -8.87 -0.54 -19.81
CA GLU A 218 -10.20 -0.98 -19.38
C GLU A 218 -10.75 -0.06 -18.29
N SER A 219 -12.06 -0.12 -18.05
CA SER A 219 -12.72 0.58 -16.95
C SER A 219 -12.54 -0.14 -15.61
N LEU A 220 -12.74 0.58 -14.50
CA LEU A 220 -12.76 -0.04 -13.18
C LEU A 220 -13.87 -1.11 -13.05
N SER A 221 -15.01 -0.89 -13.71
CA SER A 221 -16.12 -1.85 -13.73
C SER A 221 -15.72 -3.17 -14.41
N GLU A 222 -15.13 -3.08 -15.61
CA GLU A 222 -14.63 -4.24 -16.35
C GLU A 222 -13.57 -5.00 -15.56
N TRP A 223 -12.65 -4.29 -14.90
CA TRP A 223 -11.63 -4.91 -14.06
C TRP A 223 -12.23 -5.66 -12.86
N CYS A 224 -13.15 -5.03 -12.11
CA CYS A 224 -13.85 -5.68 -11.00
C CYS A 224 -14.62 -6.94 -11.46
N ILE A 225 -15.31 -6.87 -12.61
CA ILE A 225 -16.01 -8.03 -13.19
C ILE A 225 -15.01 -9.14 -13.56
N ARG A 226 -13.92 -8.79 -14.24
CA ARG A 226 -12.87 -9.72 -14.68
C ARG A 226 -12.20 -10.43 -13.52
N GLU A 227 -12.00 -9.73 -12.40
CA GLU A 227 -11.38 -10.29 -11.18
C GLU A 227 -12.38 -10.97 -10.24
N GLY A 228 -13.68 -10.92 -10.54
CA GLY A 228 -14.72 -11.52 -9.69
C GLY A 228 -15.02 -10.73 -8.41
N VAL A 229 -14.71 -9.44 -8.39
CA VAL A 229 -14.82 -8.56 -7.22
C VAL A 229 -16.11 -7.74 -7.30
N PRO A 230 -17.03 -7.87 -6.33
CA PRO A 230 -18.24 -7.07 -6.29
C PRO A 230 -17.90 -5.61 -5.93
N ALA A 231 -18.64 -4.68 -6.54
CA ALA A 231 -18.40 -3.27 -6.35
C ALA A 231 -19.72 -2.49 -6.34
N ILE A 232 -19.85 -1.54 -5.40
CA ILE A 232 -21.06 -0.76 -5.14
C ILE A 232 -20.78 0.74 -5.30
N SER A 233 -21.64 1.40 -6.07
CA SER A 233 -21.66 2.84 -6.30
C SER A 233 -22.97 3.47 -5.82
N GLY A 234 -23.01 4.79 -5.65
CA GLY A 234 -24.21 5.52 -5.24
C GLY A 234 -24.50 5.47 -3.75
N VAL A 235 -23.50 5.14 -2.93
CA VAL A 235 -23.61 5.14 -1.46
C VAL A 235 -22.95 6.37 -0.84
N ASP A 236 -23.44 6.82 0.31
CA ASP A 236 -22.79 7.89 1.06
C ASP A 236 -21.53 7.36 1.76
N THR A 237 -20.39 7.39 1.05
CA THR A 237 -19.11 6.94 1.60
C THR A 237 -18.67 7.78 2.79
N ARG A 238 -19.09 9.05 2.91
CA ARG A 238 -18.81 9.89 4.07
C ARG A 238 -19.58 9.41 5.30
N GLN A 239 -20.83 8.98 5.15
CA GLN A 239 -21.60 8.37 6.24
C GLN A 239 -20.97 7.05 6.69
N ILE A 240 -20.60 6.19 5.73
CA ILE A 240 -19.91 4.92 6.00
C ILE A 240 -18.62 5.15 6.77
N VAL A 241 -17.76 6.07 6.29
CA VAL A 241 -16.47 6.38 6.91
C VAL A 241 -16.65 6.97 8.30
N THR A 242 -17.63 7.85 8.50
CA THR A 242 -17.95 8.39 9.83
C THR A 242 -18.28 7.26 10.81
N TYR A 243 -19.13 6.31 10.41
CA TYR A 243 -19.48 5.15 11.22
C TYR A 243 -18.25 4.29 11.54
N LEU A 244 -17.42 3.95 10.54
CA LEU A 244 -16.21 3.14 10.74
C LEU A 244 -15.18 3.83 11.65
N ARG A 245 -15.08 5.17 11.63
CA ARG A 245 -14.21 5.92 12.57
C ARG A 245 -14.74 5.87 14.01
N GLU A 246 -16.06 5.88 14.17
CA GLU A 246 -16.73 5.88 15.48
C GLU A 246 -16.79 4.49 16.11
N GLN A 247 -17.04 3.44 15.33
CA GLN A 247 -17.18 2.06 15.83
C GLN A 247 -15.91 1.23 15.65
N GLY A 248 -15.03 1.64 14.74
CA GLY A 248 -13.87 0.87 14.30
C GLY A 248 -14.12 0.14 12.97
N SER A 249 -13.06 -0.43 12.40
CA SER A 249 -13.24 -1.33 11.26
C SER A 249 -14.16 -2.48 11.66
N SER A 250 -15.06 -2.85 10.77
CA SER A 250 -16.21 -3.69 11.10
C SER A 250 -16.44 -4.73 10.02
N LEU A 251 -16.89 -5.93 10.39
CA LEU A 251 -17.29 -6.93 9.41
C LEU A 251 -18.46 -6.40 8.59
N ALA A 252 -18.38 -6.58 7.27
CA ALA A 252 -19.40 -6.15 6.35
C ALA A 252 -19.59 -7.17 5.21
N ARG A 253 -20.73 -7.05 4.53
CA ARG A 253 -21.11 -7.88 3.40
C ARG A 253 -21.59 -7.01 2.24
N ILE A 254 -21.15 -7.32 1.02
CA ILE A 254 -21.76 -6.80 -0.20
C ILE A 254 -22.64 -7.89 -0.78
N THR A 255 -23.90 -7.55 -1.04
CA THR A 255 -24.88 -8.41 -1.70
C THR A 255 -25.31 -7.77 -3.01
N VAL A 256 -25.27 -8.52 -4.12
CA VAL A 256 -25.66 -8.04 -5.47
C VAL A 256 -26.90 -8.79 -5.94
N GLY A 257 -27.91 -8.06 -6.42
CA GLY A 257 -29.17 -8.63 -6.92
C GLY A 257 -30.37 -8.33 -6.00
N GLU A 258 -31.44 -9.12 -6.17
CA GLU A 258 -32.61 -9.04 -5.29
C GLU A 258 -32.24 -9.47 -3.87
N GLU A 259 -32.89 -8.85 -2.86
CA GLU A 259 -32.65 -9.15 -1.46
C GLU A 259 -32.86 -10.64 -1.22
N TYR A 260 -31.74 -11.31 -0.98
CA TYR A 260 -31.71 -12.70 -0.61
C TYR A 260 -32.53 -12.90 0.68
N ASP A 261 -33.37 -13.93 0.67
CA ASP A 261 -34.29 -14.31 1.74
C ASP A 261 -33.57 -14.35 3.10
N ALA A 262 -34.24 -13.87 4.16
CA ALA A 262 -33.66 -13.61 5.48
C ALA A 262 -33.08 -14.85 6.20
N ASP A 263 -33.22 -16.04 5.61
CA ASP A 263 -32.80 -17.33 6.16
C ASP A 263 -31.45 -17.86 5.61
N GLN A 264 -30.72 -17.10 4.78
CA GLN A 264 -29.29 -17.37 4.55
C GLN A 264 -28.39 -16.42 5.33
N ASP A 265 -28.24 -16.78 6.60
CA ASP A 265 -27.04 -16.50 7.38
C ASP A 265 -25.82 -17.18 6.73
N GLU A 266 -25.38 -16.71 5.56
CA GLU A 266 -23.96 -16.78 5.26
C GLU A 266 -23.26 -15.87 6.26
N ALA A 267 -22.68 -16.51 7.28
CA ALA A 267 -22.00 -15.85 8.38
C ALA A 267 -20.97 -14.85 7.86
N PHE A 268 -20.90 -13.68 8.49
CA PHE A 268 -19.80 -12.75 8.29
C PHE A 268 -18.48 -13.49 8.50
N ILE A 269 -17.71 -13.66 7.42
CA ILE A 269 -16.37 -14.23 7.50
C ILE A 269 -15.45 -13.16 8.09
N ASP A 270 -14.82 -13.48 9.21
CA ASP A 270 -13.83 -12.62 9.84
C ASP A 270 -12.43 -12.88 9.28
N PRO A 271 -11.86 -11.96 8.48
CA PRO A 271 -10.51 -12.12 7.94
C PRO A 271 -9.44 -12.14 9.04
N GLU A 272 -9.73 -11.60 10.23
CA GLU A 272 -8.77 -11.57 11.34
C GLU A 272 -8.46 -12.96 11.87
N GLN A 273 -9.36 -13.94 11.68
CA GLN A 273 -9.15 -15.34 12.10
C GLN A 273 -8.37 -16.16 11.05
N ILE A 274 -8.02 -15.56 9.92
CA ILE A 274 -7.38 -16.25 8.80
C ILE A 274 -5.91 -15.80 8.72
N ASN A 275 -4.99 -16.74 8.49
CA ASN A 275 -3.65 -16.38 8.08
C ASN A 275 -3.66 -15.89 6.62
N LEU A 276 -3.92 -14.59 6.43
CA LEU A 276 -4.00 -13.96 5.12
C LEU A 276 -2.64 -13.91 4.41
N VAL A 277 -1.53 -13.83 5.18
CA VAL A 277 -0.16 -13.89 4.64
C VAL A 277 0.07 -15.17 3.87
N ARG A 278 -0.38 -16.32 4.39
CA ARG A 278 -0.32 -17.60 3.69
C ARG A 278 -1.02 -17.57 2.34
N LYS A 279 -2.09 -16.79 2.18
CA LYS A 279 -2.81 -16.65 0.91
C LYS A 279 -2.04 -15.80 -0.10
N VAL A 280 -1.37 -14.73 0.33
CA VAL A 280 -0.73 -13.75 -0.58
C VAL A 280 0.76 -13.95 -0.83
N SER A 281 1.43 -14.73 0.02
CA SER A 281 2.86 -15.05 -0.09
C SER A 281 3.13 -16.03 -1.23
N THR A 282 4.23 -15.84 -1.96
CA THR A 282 4.73 -16.80 -2.95
C THR A 282 4.86 -18.22 -2.35
N LYS A 283 4.58 -19.24 -3.16
CA LYS A 283 4.68 -20.66 -2.75
C LYS A 283 6.06 -21.25 -3.02
N SER A 284 6.88 -20.58 -3.82
CA SER A 284 8.24 -20.99 -4.12
C SER A 284 9.14 -19.77 -4.29
N PRO A 285 10.45 -19.89 -4.01
CA PRO A 285 11.36 -18.77 -4.19
C PRO A 285 11.43 -18.31 -5.65
N PHE A 286 11.56 -17.01 -5.85
CA PHE A 286 11.75 -16.40 -7.16
C PHE A 286 12.82 -15.30 -7.07
N HIS A 287 13.41 -14.94 -8.21
CA HIS A 287 14.54 -14.02 -8.30
C HIS A 287 14.23 -12.84 -9.20
N VAL A 288 14.65 -11.65 -8.81
CA VAL A 288 14.59 -10.44 -9.63
C VAL A 288 15.98 -9.82 -9.67
N SER A 289 16.56 -9.78 -10.87
CA SER A 289 17.94 -9.33 -11.07
C SER A 289 18.03 -7.82 -11.24
N ALA A 290 19.03 -7.22 -10.60
CA ALA A 290 19.46 -5.86 -10.91
C ALA A 290 20.47 -5.89 -12.08
N ALA A 291 20.34 -4.98 -13.06
CA ALA A 291 21.21 -4.94 -14.24
C ALA A 291 22.70 -4.85 -13.88
N ASN A 292 23.04 -4.04 -12.87
CA ASN A 292 24.39 -3.90 -12.32
C ASN A 292 24.38 -4.26 -10.83
N SER A 293 24.20 -5.55 -10.53
CA SER A 293 24.06 -6.02 -9.15
C SER A 293 25.30 -5.73 -8.30
N THR A 294 25.15 -4.87 -7.29
CA THR A 294 26.17 -4.54 -6.29
C THR A 294 26.00 -5.33 -5.00
N SER A 295 24.77 -5.77 -4.69
CA SER A 295 24.45 -6.62 -3.53
C SER A 295 23.36 -7.65 -3.87
N HIS A 296 23.18 -8.61 -2.96
CA HIS A 296 22.12 -9.60 -3.03
C HIS A 296 21.31 -9.63 -1.72
N VAL A 297 20.00 -9.39 -1.81
CA VAL A 297 19.11 -9.28 -0.65
C VAL A 297 18.09 -10.42 -0.65
N ALA A 298 17.91 -11.08 0.49
CA ALA A 298 16.79 -12.00 0.69
C ALA A 298 15.54 -11.21 1.12
N VAL A 299 14.42 -11.40 0.43
CA VAL A 299 13.14 -10.79 0.77
C VAL A 299 12.20 -11.86 1.32
N ILE A 300 11.67 -11.67 2.52
CA ILE A 300 10.60 -12.51 3.08
C ILE A 300 9.27 -11.92 2.58
N ASP A 301 8.58 -12.66 1.71
CA ASP A 301 7.32 -12.25 1.09
C ASP A 301 6.15 -12.52 2.04
N CYS A 302 5.71 -11.49 2.74
CA CYS A 302 4.49 -11.52 3.53
C CYS A 302 3.26 -11.00 2.76
N GLY A 303 3.37 -10.81 1.44
CA GLY A 303 2.45 -10.02 0.62
C GLY A 303 3.16 -8.83 -0.02
N VAL A 304 4.37 -9.05 -0.57
CA VAL A 304 5.26 -7.99 -1.05
C VAL A 304 4.59 -7.17 -2.15
N LYS A 305 4.76 -5.86 -2.10
CA LYS A 305 4.39 -4.98 -3.19
C LYS A 305 5.47 -4.96 -4.28
N GLU A 306 5.06 -4.91 -5.54
CA GLU A 306 5.97 -4.77 -6.69
C GLU A 306 6.94 -3.60 -6.51
N ASN A 307 6.48 -2.47 -5.96
CA ASN A 307 7.35 -1.31 -5.78
C ASN A 307 8.41 -1.47 -4.68
N ILE A 308 8.25 -2.41 -3.74
CA ILE A 308 9.33 -2.76 -2.79
C ILE A 308 10.47 -3.43 -3.55
N LEU A 309 10.15 -4.42 -4.38
CA LEU A 309 11.14 -5.12 -5.20
C LEU A 309 11.83 -4.14 -6.15
N ARG A 310 11.04 -3.32 -6.86
CA ARG A 310 11.54 -2.25 -7.74
C ARG A 310 12.51 -1.32 -7.01
N SER A 311 12.15 -0.88 -5.80
CA SER A 311 12.98 0.05 -5.01
C SER A 311 14.33 -0.53 -4.61
N LEU A 312 14.42 -1.85 -4.43
CA LEU A 312 15.68 -2.55 -4.14
C LEU A 312 16.51 -2.75 -5.42
N VAL A 313 15.91 -3.29 -6.48
CA VAL A 313 16.64 -3.63 -7.71
C VAL A 313 17.11 -2.40 -8.48
N SER A 314 16.33 -1.31 -8.48
CA SER A 314 16.73 -0.04 -9.12
C SER A 314 17.94 0.61 -8.44
N ARG A 315 18.25 0.21 -7.21
CA ARG A 315 19.41 0.64 -6.42
C ARG A 315 20.57 -0.36 -6.46
N GLY A 316 20.51 -1.34 -7.35
CA GLY A 316 21.59 -2.31 -7.58
C GLY A 316 21.55 -3.54 -6.68
N ALA A 317 20.52 -3.74 -5.86
CA ALA A 317 20.37 -4.96 -5.07
C ALA A 317 19.54 -5.98 -5.85
N SER A 318 20.16 -7.07 -6.34
CA SER A 318 19.36 -8.20 -6.81
C SER A 318 18.63 -8.82 -5.62
N VAL A 319 17.44 -9.36 -5.85
CA VAL A 319 16.60 -9.88 -4.77
C VAL A 319 16.20 -11.33 -5.03
N THR A 320 16.32 -12.17 -4.00
CA THR A 320 15.67 -13.48 -3.98
C THR A 320 14.54 -13.42 -2.97
N VAL A 321 13.34 -13.67 -3.44
CA VAL A 321 12.12 -13.57 -2.66
C VAL A 321 11.73 -14.96 -2.18
N PHE A 322 11.46 -15.11 -0.89
CA PHE A 322 11.13 -16.36 -0.22
C PHE A 322 9.71 -16.35 0.33
N PRO A 323 9.03 -17.51 0.39
CA PRO A 323 7.79 -17.68 1.15
C PRO A 323 7.93 -17.18 2.59
N TYR A 324 6.83 -16.67 3.17
CA TYR A 324 6.82 -16.07 4.52
C TYR A 324 7.32 -17.02 5.63
N ASP A 325 7.13 -18.32 5.44
CA ASP A 325 7.47 -19.40 6.38
C ASP A 325 8.83 -20.05 6.08
N TYR A 326 9.55 -19.57 5.06
CA TYR A 326 10.86 -20.10 4.70
C TYR A 326 11.89 -19.82 5.81
N PRO A 327 12.72 -20.80 6.22
CA PRO A 327 13.70 -20.63 7.29
C PRO A 327 14.94 -19.87 6.82
N VAL A 328 14.79 -18.58 6.46
CA VAL A 328 15.84 -17.74 5.87
C VAL A 328 17.12 -17.70 6.72
N TYR A 329 17.02 -17.82 8.05
CA TYR A 329 18.19 -17.88 8.94
C TYR A 329 19.17 -19.01 8.61
N LYS A 330 18.73 -20.09 7.95
CA LYS A 330 19.60 -21.20 7.53
C LYS A 330 20.45 -20.85 6.31
N VAL A 331 19.96 -19.97 5.45
CA VAL A 331 20.60 -19.58 4.18
C VAL A 331 21.08 -18.14 4.15
N ALA A 332 20.88 -17.38 5.24
CA ALA A 332 21.21 -15.96 5.34
C ALA A 332 22.68 -15.63 5.02
N HIS A 333 23.58 -16.60 5.17
CA HIS A 333 24.99 -16.48 4.80
C HIS A 333 25.22 -16.41 3.28
N HIS A 334 24.22 -16.65 2.44
CA HIS A 334 24.28 -16.41 0.99
C HIS A 334 23.79 -15.02 0.58
N PHE A 335 23.50 -14.14 1.53
CA PHE A 335 22.93 -12.81 1.28
C PHE A 335 23.73 -11.72 1.99
N ASP A 336 23.61 -10.50 1.46
CA ASP A 336 24.23 -9.29 2.00
C ASP A 336 23.25 -8.50 2.88
N GLY A 337 21.93 -8.74 2.74
CA GLY A 337 20.86 -8.13 3.52
C GLY A 337 19.61 -9.01 3.57
N VAL A 338 18.78 -8.81 4.60
CA VAL A 338 17.41 -9.38 4.67
C VAL A 338 16.38 -8.26 4.71
N PHE A 339 15.30 -8.43 3.97
CA PHE A 339 14.18 -7.50 3.91
C PHE A 339 12.87 -8.23 4.23
N ILE A 340 11.98 -7.62 5.00
CA ILE A 340 10.66 -8.16 5.31
C ILE A 340 9.61 -7.24 4.72
N SER A 341 8.78 -7.76 3.82
CA SER A 341 7.79 -6.96 3.11
C SER A 341 6.59 -6.55 3.97
N ASN A 342 5.72 -5.74 3.39
CA ASN A 342 4.36 -5.56 3.87
C ASN A 342 3.53 -6.86 3.77
N GLY A 343 2.30 -6.79 4.27
CA GLY A 343 1.32 -7.86 4.14
C GLY A 343 -0.01 -7.55 4.84
N PRO A 344 -1.00 -8.45 4.71
CA PRO A 344 -2.31 -8.34 5.33
C PRO A 344 -2.40 -9.05 6.69
N GLY A 345 -3.47 -8.74 7.43
CA GLY A 345 -3.94 -9.54 8.57
C GLY A 345 -3.20 -9.30 9.88
N ASP A 346 -3.47 -10.18 10.85
CA ASP A 346 -2.90 -10.13 12.18
C ASP A 346 -1.45 -10.67 12.19
N PRO A 347 -0.45 -9.91 12.68
CA PRO A 347 0.94 -10.37 12.74
C PRO A 347 1.15 -11.62 13.62
N THR A 348 0.26 -11.89 14.58
CA THR A 348 0.35 -13.06 15.47
C THR A 348 0.15 -14.39 14.74
N HIS A 349 -0.49 -14.38 13.56
CA HIS A 349 -0.63 -15.57 12.71
C HIS A 349 0.68 -16.00 12.03
N CYS A 350 1.71 -15.15 12.06
CA CYS A 350 3.00 -15.40 11.40
C CYS A 350 4.07 -15.89 12.38
N SER A 351 3.70 -16.77 13.32
CA SER A 351 4.60 -17.27 14.38
C SER A 351 5.88 -17.93 13.83
N GLN A 352 5.79 -18.61 12.69
CA GLN A 352 6.95 -19.19 12.00
C GLN A 352 7.93 -18.11 11.50
N THR A 353 7.41 -17.03 10.90
CA THR A 353 8.23 -15.89 10.45
C THR A 353 8.88 -15.19 11.64
N VAL A 354 8.12 -14.97 12.72
CA VAL A 354 8.62 -14.39 13.98
C VAL A 354 9.77 -15.25 14.53
N HIS A 355 9.63 -16.58 14.56
CA HIS A 355 10.68 -17.49 14.98
C HIS A 355 11.92 -17.40 14.08
N THR A 356 11.73 -17.39 12.75
CA THR A 356 12.81 -17.24 11.76
C THR A 356 13.59 -15.94 11.96
N LEU A 357 12.90 -14.82 12.19
CA LEU A 357 13.52 -13.51 12.44
C LEU A 357 14.28 -13.49 13.78
N SER A 358 13.72 -14.09 14.83
CA SER A 358 14.40 -14.21 16.12
C SER A 358 15.71 -14.99 16.00
N LYS A 359 15.68 -16.14 15.31
CA LYS A 359 16.89 -16.95 15.02
C LYS A 359 17.88 -16.20 14.13
N LEU A 360 17.42 -15.49 13.11
CA LEU A 360 18.27 -14.68 12.25
C LEU A 360 19.03 -13.62 13.06
N MET A 361 18.32 -12.90 13.93
CA MET A 361 18.92 -11.86 14.78
C MET A 361 19.88 -12.42 15.84
N GLN A 362 19.69 -13.65 16.32
CA GLN A 362 20.60 -14.32 17.24
C GLN A 362 21.89 -14.79 16.55
N ASN A 363 21.78 -15.27 15.31
CA ASN A 363 22.86 -16.00 14.65
C ASN A 363 23.68 -15.16 13.65
N SER A 364 23.23 -13.95 13.31
CA SER A 364 23.86 -13.15 12.25
C SER A 364 23.86 -11.65 12.56
N GLN A 365 24.83 -10.92 12.02
CA GLN A 365 24.88 -9.44 12.05
C GLN A 365 24.42 -8.80 10.73
N ILE A 366 23.79 -9.58 9.84
CA ILE A 366 23.28 -9.10 8.57
C ILE A 366 22.31 -7.92 8.76
N PRO A 367 22.36 -6.88 7.92
CA PRO A 367 21.39 -5.79 7.94
C PRO A 367 19.97 -6.26 7.66
N ILE A 368 19.00 -5.72 8.41
CA ILE A 368 17.59 -6.10 8.30
C ILE A 368 16.71 -4.85 8.22
N MET A 369 15.80 -4.82 7.24
CA MET A 369 14.75 -3.80 7.14
C MET A 369 13.37 -4.45 7.03
N GLY A 370 12.39 -3.93 7.78
CA GLY A 370 11.00 -4.37 7.71
C GLY A 370 10.04 -3.21 7.39
N ILE A 371 9.05 -3.45 6.53
CA ILE A 371 8.00 -2.48 6.17
C ILE A 371 6.63 -2.99 6.60
N CYS A 372 5.81 -2.13 7.21
CA CYS A 372 4.42 -2.40 7.58
C CYS A 372 4.29 -3.68 8.43
N LEU A 373 3.78 -4.78 7.87
CA LEU A 373 3.76 -6.07 8.57
C LEU A 373 5.17 -6.52 8.97
N GLY A 374 6.18 -6.30 8.12
CA GLY A 374 7.58 -6.60 8.46
C GLY A 374 8.10 -5.86 9.70
N HIS A 375 7.63 -4.63 9.93
CA HIS A 375 7.90 -3.89 11.17
C HIS A 375 7.29 -4.58 12.39
N GLN A 376 6.03 -5.01 12.29
CA GLN A 376 5.32 -5.71 13.35
C GLN A 376 5.95 -7.07 13.66
N LEU A 377 6.32 -7.84 12.63
CA LEU A 377 6.97 -9.15 12.80
C LEU A 377 8.34 -9.03 13.44
N LEU A 378 9.12 -8.00 13.09
CA LEU A 378 10.38 -7.72 13.78
C LEU A 378 10.16 -7.37 15.26
N ALA A 379 9.13 -6.59 15.57
CA ALA A 379 8.81 -6.22 16.95
C ALA A 379 8.42 -7.46 17.78
N LEU A 380 7.56 -8.33 17.23
CA LEU A 380 7.22 -9.61 17.86
C LEU A 380 8.45 -10.51 18.04
N ALA A 381 9.36 -10.55 17.05
CA ALA A 381 10.58 -11.37 17.10
C ALA A 381 11.57 -10.98 18.20
N VAL A 382 11.48 -9.74 18.70
CA VAL A 382 12.26 -9.24 19.84
C VAL A 382 11.48 -9.23 21.15
N GLY A 383 10.24 -9.74 21.17
CA GLY A 383 9.43 -9.87 22.38
C GLY A 383 8.56 -8.65 22.71
N ALA A 384 8.45 -7.67 21.80
CA ALA A 384 7.47 -6.59 21.93
C ALA A 384 6.06 -7.08 21.59
N ARG A 385 5.04 -6.24 21.81
CA ARG A 385 3.64 -6.54 21.52
C ARG A 385 3.09 -5.68 20.38
N THR A 386 2.06 -6.19 19.72
CA THR A 386 1.24 -5.46 18.76
C THR A 386 -0.17 -5.26 19.31
N ILE A 387 -0.81 -4.15 18.92
CA ILE A 387 -2.19 -3.81 19.29
C ILE A 387 -3.01 -3.55 18.03
N LYS A 388 -4.27 -4.02 18.01
CA LYS A 388 -5.22 -3.67 16.94
C LYS A 388 -5.65 -2.21 17.14
N LEU A 389 -5.51 -1.40 16.09
CA LEU A 389 -6.00 -0.04 16.05
C LEU A 389 -7.51 -0.04 15.79
N LYS A 390 -8.21 0.96 16.34
CA LYS A 390 -9.66 1.07 16.21
C LYS A 390 -10.15 0.99 14.75
N TYR A 391 -9.57 1.78 13.86
CA TYR A 391 -9.89 1.77 12.42
C TYR A 391 -8.66 1.76 11.53
N GLY A 392 -7.46 1.60 12.11
CA GLY A 392 -6.18 1.59 11.39
C GLY A 392 -5.80 2.91 10.71
N ASN A 393 -4.63 2.90 10.09
CA ASN A 393 -4.08 4.02 9.33
C ASN A 393 -3.98 3.63 7.85
N ARG A 394 -4.80 4.28 7.02
CA ARG A 394 -5.01 3.95 5.59
C ARG A 394 -5.14 5.22 4.76
N ALA A 395 -4.01 5.76 4.32
CA ALA A 395 -3.96 7.05 3.65
C ALA A 395 -2.61 7.34 2.99
N HIS A 396 -2.56 8.37 2.15
CA HIS A 396 -1.33 8.93 1.56
C HIS A 396 -0.88 10.25 2.21
N ASN A 397 -1.45 10.63 3.35
CA ASN A 397 -1.24 11.94 3.97
C ASN A 397 -0.91 11.87 5.47
N ILE A 398 -0.37 10.75 5.96
CA ILE A 398 -0.13 10.58 7.39
C ILE A 398 1.26 11.10 7.77
N PRO A 399 1.35 12.06 8.70
CA PRO A 399 2.61 12.61 9.17
C PRO A 399 3.33 11.66 10.13
N ALA A 400 4.55 11.26 9.77
CA ALA A 400 5.45 10.49 10.62
C ALA A 400 6.66 11.37 11.02
N LEU A 401 6.86 11.56 12.33
CA LEU A 401 8.00 12.29 12.89
C LEU A 401 9.18 11.34 13.12
N ASP A 402 10.31 11.61 12.48
CA ASP A 402 11.60 10.97 12.75
C ASP A 402 12.14 11.49 14.10
N LEU A 403 12.22 10.61 15.09
CA LEU A 403 12.69 10.94 16.44
C LEU A 403 14.21 11.14 16.52
N THR A 404 14.96 10.75 15.49
CA THR A 404 16.42 10.92 15.44
C THR A 404 16.83 12.27 14.85
N THR A 405 16.03 12.82 13.93
CA THR A 405 16.33 14.08 13.23
C THR A 405 15.37 15.22 13.57
N GLY A 406 14.20 14.92 14.14
CA GLY A 406 13.12 15.89 14.36
C GLY A 406 12.36 16.28 13.09
N ARG A 407 12.60 15.60 11.96
CA ARG A 407 11.93 15.87 10.68
C ARG A 407 10.60 15.14 10.58
N CYS A 408 9.60 15.80 10.01
CA CYS A 408 8.31 15.19 9.69
C CYS A 408 8.27 14.82 8.21
N HIS A 409 7.77 13.62 7.91
CA HIS A 409 7.58 13.10 6.57
C HIS A 409 6.10 12.80 6.36
N ILE A 410 5.56 13.16 5.19
CA ILE A 410 4.23 12.68 4.80
C ILE A 410 4.39 11.29 4.21
N THR A 411 3.60 10.34 4.73
CA THR A 411 3.77 8.92 4.45
C THR A 411 2.50 8.30 3.89
N SER A 412 2.70 7.21 3.13
CA SER A 412 1.62 6.30 2.76
C SER A 412 1.54 5.14 3.75
N GLN A 413 0.34 4.84 4.23
CA GLN A 413 0.11 3.79 5.21
C GLN A 413 -1.10 2.94 4.84
N ASN A 414 -1.01 1.64 5.15
CA ASN A 414 -2.11 0.70 5.05
C ASN A 414 -1.94 -0.40 6.11
N HIS A 415 -2.35 -0.11 7.36
CA HIS A 415 -2.27 -1.08 8.44
C HIS A 415 -3.40 -0.93 9.47
N GLY A 416 -3.77 -2.04 10.09
CA GLY A 416 -4.77 -2.11 11.16
C GLY A 416 -4.18 -2.39 12.55
N TYR A 417 -2.87 -2.60 12.64
CA TYR A 417 -2.15 -2.97 13.87
C TYR A 417 -0.94 -2.06 14.04
N ALA A 418 -0.58 -1.76 15.28
CA ALA A 418 0.61 -0.98 15.61
C ALA A 418 1.45 -1.69 16.68
N VAL A 419 2.74 -1.38 16.72
CA VAL A 419 3.63 -1.86 17.78
C VAL A 419 3.44 -1.02 19.05
N ASP A 420 3.31 -1.69 20.20
CA ASP A 420 3.32 -1.05 21.51
C ASP A 420 4.77 -0.70 21.88
N ALA A 421 5.17 0.54 21.58
CA ALA A 421 6.52 1.05 21.82
C ALA A 421 6.98 0.94 23.28
N SER A 422 6.05 0.89 24.25
CA SER A 422 6.39 0.74 25.68
C SER A 422 6.95 -0.64 26.02
N THR A 423 6.77 -1.62 25.12
CA THR A 423 7.20 -3.01 25.29
C THR A 423 8.51 -3.33 24.58
N LEU A 424 9.09 -2.36 23.89
CA LEU A 424 10.36 -2.57 23.19
C LEU A 424 11.47 -2.88 24.21
N PRO A 425 12.29 -3.93 23.98
CA PRO A 425 13.44 -4.22 24.83
C PRO A 425 14.47 -3.10 24.84
N SER A 426 15.36 -3.12 25.83
CA SER A 426 16.39 -2.08 26.03
C SER A 426 17.33 -1.87 24.85
N ASP A 427 17.49 -2.83 23.94
CA ASP A 427 18.37 -2.71 22.78
C ASP A 427 17.72 -1.97 21.60
N TRP A 428 16.43 -1.65 21.73
CA TRP A 428 15.62 -1.01 20.71
C TRP A 428 15.15 0.37 21.16
N LYS A 429 14.81 1.20 20.19
CA LYS A 429 14.12 2.47 20.43
C LYS A 429 13.11 2.75 19.32
N PRO A 430 12.03 3.49 19.61
CA PRO A 430 11.18 4.07 18.58
C PRO A 430 12.02 4.89 17.59
N TYR A 431 11.71 4.75 16.31
CA TYR A 431 12.36 5.50 15.23
C TYR A 431 11.42 6.59 14.70
N PHE A 432 10.19 6.23 14.37
CA PHE A 432 9.17 7.16 13.93
C PHE A 432 7.94 7.11 14.84
N VAL A 433 7.21 8.22 14.93
CA VAL A 433 5.92 8.31 15.61
C VAL A 433 4.89 9.03 14.74
N ASN A 434 3.66 8.56 14.77
CA ASN A 434 2.55 9.19 14.08
C ASN A 434 2.13 10.47 14.82
N LEU A 435 2.08 11.62 14.14
CA LEU A 435 1.69 12.88 14.80
C LEU A 435 0.18 13.03 15.04
N ASN A 436 -0.65 12.19 14.44
CA ASN A 436 -2.11 12.23 14.63
C ASN A 436 -2.56 11.43 15.86
N ASP A 437 -1.97 10.26 16.10
CA ASP A 437 -2.43 9.32 17.13
C ASP A 437 -1.35 8.82 18.10
N ASN A 438 -0.09 9.24 17.92
CA ASN A 438 1.09 8.82 18.68
C ASN A 438 1.43 7.32 18.59
N SER A 439 0.86 6.59 17.64
CA SER A 439 1.24 5.20 17.38
C SER A 439 2.69 5.11 16.89
N ASN A 440 3.33 3.96 17.15
CA ASN A 440 4.67 3.71 16.67
C ASN A 440 4.67 3.54 15.16
N GLU A 441 5.55 4.28 14.48
CA GLU A 441 5.66 4.28 13.02
C GLU A 441 6.98 3.67 12.53
N GLY A 442 7.76 3.12 13.45
CA GLY A 442 9.04 2.51 13.16
C GLY A 442 9.88 2.31 14.41
N MET A 443 10.85 1.41 14.32
CA MET A 443 11.80 1.12 15.39
C MET A 443 13.19 0.86 14.81
N ILE A 444 14.21 1.11 15.63
CA ILE A 444 15.61 0.95 15.25
C ILE A 444 16.40 0.33 16.40
N HIS A 445 17.29 -0.60 16.06
CA HIS A 445 18.22 -1.18 17.02
C HIS A 445 19.31 -0.17 17.38
N LYS A 446 19.75 -0.13 18.64
CA LYS A 446 20.72 0.87 19.13
C LYS A 446 22.12 0.74 18.51
N THR A 447 22.57 -0.49 18.26
CA THR A 447 23.94 -0.77 17.79
C THR A 447 24.04 -1.54 16.47
N ARG A 448 22.99 -2.27 16.06
CA ARG A 448 23.02 -3.16 14.88
C ARG A 448 22.29 -2.48 13.70
N PRO A 449 22.63 -2.82 12.44
CA PRO A 449 22.00 -2.26 11.25
C PRO A 449 20.60 -2.85 11.01
N ILE A 450 19.71 -2.73 12.00
CA ILE A 450 18.35 -3.23 11.95
C ILE A 450 17.39 -2.09 12.25
N PHE A 451 16.49 -1.81 11.31
CA PHE A 451 15.41 -0.84 11.51
C PHE A 451 14.17 -1.25 10.74
N SER A 452 13.07 -0.56 10.99
CA SER A 452 11.80 -0.84 10.31
C SER A 452 10.89 0.37 10.36
N THR A 453 9.94 0.43 9.43
CA THR A 453 8.90 1.45 9.37
C THR A 453 7.52 0.80 9.24
N GLN A 454 6.54 1.36 9.92
CA GLN A 454 5.15 0.92 9.84
C GLN A 454 4.46 1.46 8.56
N PHE A 455 4.92 2.61 8.06
CA PHE A 455 4.53 3.16 6.77
C PHE A 455 5.34 2.57 5.60
N HIS A 456 4.91 2.92 4.39
CA HIS A 456 5.39 2.40 3.11
C HIS A 456 6.31 3.41 2.41
N PRO A 457 7.64 3.37 2.63
CA PRO A 457 8.59 4.25 1.96
C PRO A 457 8.72 4.03 0.45
N GLU A 458 8.27 2.87 -0.05
CA GLU A 458 8.17 2.62 -1.48
C GLU A 458 7.02 3.40 -2.10
N ALA A 459 5.97 3.73 -1.34
CA ALA A 459 4.76 4.38 -1.82
C ALA A 459 4.15 3.67 -3.05
N LYS A 460 4.05 4.37 -4.17
CA LYS A 460 3.20 4.09 -5.35
C LYS A 460 1.72 4.43 -5.12
N GLY A 461 1.32 5.57 -5.67
CA GLY A 461 0.06 6.27 -5.36
C GLY A 461 0.22 7.35 -4.26
N GLY A 462 1.14 7.14 -3.31
CA GLY A 462 1.46 8.07 -2.22
C GLY A 462 2.73 8.92 -2.42
N PRO A 463 3.11 9.75 -1.42
CA PRO A 463 4.27 10.63 -1.47
C PRO A 463 5.61 9.87 -1.45
N LEU A 464 6.66 10.45 -2.04
CA LEU A 464 7.99 9.84 -2.15
C LEU A 464 8.97 10.31 -1.05
N ASP A 465 8.48 11.07 -0.07
CA ASP A 465 9.26 11.78 0.96
C ASP A 465 10.11 10.88 1.88
N SER A 466 9.89 9.57 1.86
CA SER A 466 10.58 8.59 2.71
C SER A 466 11.33 7.51 1.92
N SER A 467 11.46 7.64 0.60
CA SER A 467 12.16 6.66 -0.25
C SER A 467 13.65 6.51 0.10
N TYR A 468 14.24 7.53 0.73
CA TYR A 468 15.64 7.55 1.17
C TYR A 468 15.96 6.44 2.19
N LEU A 469 14.94 5.86 2.83
CA LEU A 469 15.13 4.74 3.77
C LEU A 469 15.66 3.48 3.07
N PHE A 470 15.35 3.28 1.78
CA PHE A 470 15.99 2.22 0.98
C PHE A 470 17.48 2.49 0.79
N ASP A 471 17.89 3.75 0.64
CA ASP A 471 19.30 4.13 0.52
C ASP A 471 20.05 3.84 1.83
N ILE A 472 19.47 4.22 2.98
CA ILE A 472 20.04 3.92 4.31
C ILE A 472 20.20 2.41 4.53
N TYR A 473 19.21 1.61 4.13
CA TYR A 473 19.28 0.16 4.21
C TYR A 473 20.40 -0.40 3.33
N LEU A 474 20.45 0.00 2.05
CA LEU A 474 21.44 -0.52 1.12
C LEU A 474 22.86 -0.06 1.45
N ASP A 475 23.04 1.14 1.99
CA ASP A 475 24.33 1.57 2.55
C ASP A 475 24.79 0.65 3.68
N SER A 476 23.85 0.21 4.53
CA SER A 476 24.15 -0.75 5.61
C SER A 476 24.52 -2.12 5.04
N VAL A 477 23.84 -2.57 4.00
CA VAL A 477 24.15 -3.80 3.23
C VAL A 477 25.54 -3.74 2.63
N GLN A 478 25.91 -2.63 1.99
CA GLN A 478 27.24 -2.45 1.40
C GLN A 478 28.35 -2.44 2.47
N LYS A 479 28.14 -1.75 3.59
CA LYS A 479 29.07 -1.76 4.73
C LYS A 479 29.26 -3.15 5.31
N TYR A 480 28.17 -3.90 5.47
CA TYR A 480 28.22 -5.30 5.94
C TYR A 480 29.01 -6.18 4.97
N LYS A 481 28.71 -6.09 3.67
CA LYS A 481 29.41 -6.84 2.61
C LYS A 481 30.90 -6.54 2.57
N ALA A 482 31.28 -5.26 2.62
CA ALA A 482 32.68 -4.84 2.65
C ALA A 482 33.42 -5.41 3.86
N ASN A 483 32.77 -5.42 5.03
CA ASN A 483 33.34 -6.01 6.25
C ASN A 483 33.48 -7.54 6.14
N GLN A 484 32.48 -8.23 5.57
CA GLN A 484 32.58 -9.67 5.30
C GLN A 484 33.72 -10.00 4.33
N ALA A 485 33.95 -9.18 3.31
CA ALA A 485 35.03 -9.37 2.33
C ALA A 485 36.44 -9.28 2.96
N ILE A 486 36.61 -8.52 4.05
CA ILE A 486 37.87 -8.47 4.82
C ILE A 486 38.14 -9.82 5.50
N HIS A 487 37.10 -10.42 6.09
CA HIS A 487 37.22 -11.66 6.84
C HIS A 487 37.15 -12.93 5.98
N GLN A 488 36.51 -12.83 4.80
CA GLN A 488 36.28 -13.95 3.87
C GLN A 488 36.55 -13.46 2.44
N PRO A 489 37.82 -13.21 2.08
CA PRO A 489 38.18 -12.75 0.73
C PRO A 489 37.76 -13.80 -0.31
N GLY A 490 36.93 -13.39 -1.27
CA GLY A 490 36.38 -14.24 -2.33
C GLY A 490 34.93 -14.71 -2.13
N ARG A 491 34.29 -14.39 -0.99
CA ARG A 491 32.86 -14.63 -0.83
C ARG A 491 32.05 -13.70 -1.74
N ASP A 492 31.41 -14.29 -2.74
CA ASP A 492 30.44 -13.62 -3.59
C ASP A 492 29.06 -14.21 -3.34
N ASN A 493 28.19 -13.39 -2.74
CA ASN A 493 26.83 -13.76 -2.42
C ASN A 493 25.88 -13.57 -3.61
N ARG A 494 26.35 -13.07 -4.75
CA ARG A 494 25.52 -12.95 -5.95
C ARG A 494 25.08 -14.35 -6.40
N PRO A 495 23.80 -14.53 -6.77
CA PRO A 495 23.35 -15.81 -7.27
C PRO A 495 24.10 -16.12 -8.58
N SER A 496 24.58 -17.36 -8.72
CA SER A 496 25.15 -17.80 -10.00
C SER A 496 24.10 -17.65 -11.11
N PRO A 497 24.49 -17.34 -12.36
CA PRO A 497 23.54 -17.22 -13.47
C PRO A 497 22.61 -18.44 -13.59
N LEU A 498 23.16 -19.65 -13.42
CA LEU A 498 22.38 -20.89 -13.42
C LEU A 498 21.32 -20.93 -12.31
N LEU A 499 21.65 -20.48 -11.09
CA LEU A 499 20.69 -20.43 -9.99
C LEU A 499 19.61 -19.37 -10.23
N ALA A 500 19.99 -18.22 -10.79
CA ALA A 500 19.04 -17.18 -11.17
C ALA A 500 18.06 -17.68 -12.25
N ASP A 501 18.56 -18.44 -13.24
CA ASP A 501 17.75 -19.02 -14.32
C ASP A 501 16.85 -20.19 -13.85
N LEU A 502 17.24 -20.91 -12.79
CA LEU A 502 16.46 -22.00 -12.20
C LEU A 502 15.31 -21.49 -11.32
N LEU A 503 15.45 -20.30 -10.74
CA LEU A 503 14.40 -19.69 -9.94
C LEU A 503 13.35 -19.06 -10.87
N GLY A 504 12.10 -19.04 -10.42
CA GLY A 504 11.08 -18.25 -11.12
C GLY A 504 11.48 -16.77 -11.15
N ASN A 505 10.93 -16.01 -12.09
CA ASN A 505 11.12 -14.55 -12.16
C ASN A 505 9.94 -13.76 -11.58
N GLU A 506 8.91 -14.47 -11.09
CA GLU A 506 7.70 -13.87 -10.56
C GLU A 506 7.11 -14.69 -9.41
N ARG A 507 6.16 -14.10 -8.69
CA ARG A 507 5.42 -14.75 -7.61
C ARG A 507 4.66 -15.97 -8.13
N VAL A 508 4.80 -17.10 -7.45
CA VAL A 508 4.19 -18.37 -7.86
C VAL A 508 3.11 -18.82 -6.88
N GLY A 509 2.01 -19.37 -7.41
CA GLY A 509 1.01 -20.11 -6.62
C GLY A 509 0.12 -19.24 -5.73
N VAL A 510 -0.02 -17.95 -6.05
CA VAL A 510 -0.95 -17.05 -5.36
C VAL A 510 -2.21 -16.92 -6.20
N SER A 511 -3.17 -17.81 -5.92
CA SER A 511 -4.51 -17.72 -6.49
C SER A 511 -5.42 -16.92 -5.56
N ILE A 512 -6.31 -16.13 -6.14
CA ILE A 512 -7.52 -15.72 -5.44
C ILE A 512 -8.32 -17.02 -5.23
N ASP A 513 -8.58 -17.43 -3.97
CA ASP A 513 -9.46 -18.57 -3.66
C ASP A 513 -10.78 -18.41 -4.43
N ARG A 514 -10.90 -19.10 -5.57
CA ARG A 514 -12.04 -19.04 -6.50
C ARG A 514 -12.96 -20.26 -6.34
N GLU A 515 -12.63 -21.17 -5.44
CA GLU A 515 -13.34 -22.43 -5.20
C GLU A 515 -13.41 -22.74 -3.69
N SER A 516 -14.40 -22.21 -2.98
CA SER A 516 -14.79 -22.78 -1.67
C SER A 516 -16.28 -22.64 -1.34
N HIS A 517 -17.13 -22.23 -2.29
CA HIS A 517 -18.60 -22.24 -2.10
C HIS A 517 -19.30 -23.44 -2.75
N MET A 518 -18.54 -24.40 -3.28
CA MET A 518 -19.10 -25.71 -3.66
C MET A 518 -18.25 -26.81 -3.02
N THR A 519 -18.87 -27.50 -2.06
CA THR A 519 -18.48 -28.78 -1.45
C THR A 519 -17.16 -28.84 -0.67
N SER A 520 -17.23 -28.76 0.66
CA SER A 520 -16.29 -29.44 1.54
C SER A 520 -17.05 -30.21 2.63
N ALA A 521 -17.22 -31.52 2.40
CA ALA A 521 -17.40 -32.45 3.50
C ALA A 521 -16.06 -32.57 4.25
N PRO A 522 -16.05 -32.66 5.59
CA PRO A 522 -14.80 -32.72 6.35
C PRO A 522 -14.07 -34.05 6.11
N GLU A 523 -12.82 -33.98 5.66
CA GLU A 523 -11.89 -35.12 5.70
C GLU A 523 -11.44 -35.36 7.16
N GLU A 524 -11.65 -36.58 7.66
CA GLU A 524 -11.14 -37.03 8.95
C GLU A 524 -9.61 -37.20 8.93
N PRO A 525 -8.91 -36.88 10.03
CA PRO A 525 -7.47 -37.08 10.13
C PRO A 525 -7.13 -38.56 10.29
N ALA A 526 -6.23 -39.04 9.43
CA ALA A 526 -5.63 -40.37 9.51
C ALA A 526 -4.95 -40.59 10.87
N GLN A 527 -5.53 -41.47 11.69
CA GLN A 527 -4.89 -41.97 12.90
C GLN A 527 -3.84 -43.03 12.55
N THR A 528 -2.59 -42.70 12.84
CA THR A 528 -1.47 -43.62 12.97
C THR A 528 -1.72 -44.53 14.18
N LEU A 529 -1.85 -45.85 13.98
CA LEU A 529 -1.73 -46.82 15.06
C LEU A 529 -0.59 -47.80 14.75
N ALA A 530 0.52 -47.64 15.48
CA ALA A 530 1.57 -48.63 15.57
C ALA A 530 1.36 -49.49 16.83
N ALA A 531 1.36 -50.81 16.61
CA ALA A 531 1.78 -51.90 17.50
C ALA A 531 1.06 -52.15 18.84
N ALA A 532 0.46 -53.35 18.95
CA ALA A 532 0.62 -54.20 20.14
C ALA A 532 0.46 -55.69 19.77
N THR A 533 1.46 -56.44 20.21
CA THR A 533 1.64 -57.90 20.30
C THR A 533 0.48 -58.67 20.94
N ALA A 534 0.09 -59.80 20.35
CA ALA A 534 -0.03 -61.14 20.94
C ALA A 534 -0.54 -62.13 19.87
#